data_AF-A0A382WA81-F1
#
_entry.id   AF-A0A382WA81-F1
#
_cell.length_a   1.000
_cell.length_b   1.000
_cell.length_c   1.000
_cell.angle_alpha   90.00
_cell.angle_beta   90.00
_cell.angle_gamma   90.00
#
_symmetry.space_group_name_H-M   'P 1'
#
loop_
_entity.id
_entity.type
_entity.pdbx_description
1 polymer ?
#
loop_
_entity_poly.entity_id
_entity_poly.type
_entity_poly.pdbx_seq_one_letter_code
_entity_poly.pdbx_strand_id
1 'polypeptide(L)'
;TTPAELYLIYGQHVLKLQLKNYKDSTQRLKINRKNLGKKNIKLKPKPGRLVVRVPSENKNANFYINGIRVGSMGGSISKTFEVPPNQRLQVEVKDRLAFSGKKSVRIEPDGSGRVSFDWLQTQDSDGFRFGLAYEQDFFSLTLEGAGGTKILSNYSVSGISVHGVLSPGRHLLSFKFLNGSGTITEPSTPFYLVSGNQMYTVTGTSASVFRILYSPEWEPGWNYALGWESILFNFEASQGTQTHVVSSFLTEGGYDFSSFSDWMMQNSLSLETRLRYSL
;
A
#
# COMPACT_ATOMS: atom_id res chain seq x y z
N THR A 1 24.23 31.45 -29.98
CA THR A 1 24.58 30.63 -31.17
C THR A 1 26.00 30.94 -31.53
N THR A 2 26.85 29.93 -31.72
CA THR A 2 28.24 30.12 -32.15
C THR A 2 28.34 29.75 -33.62
N PRO A 3 28.42 30.73 -34.54
CA PRO A 3 28.58 30.43 -35.96
C PRO A 3 30.00 29.91 -36.24
N ALA A 4 30.12 28.90 -37.09
CA ALA A 4 31.39 28.40 -37.60
C ALA A 4 31.24 28.12 -39.11
N GLU A 5 32.15 28.66 -39.90
CA GLU A 5 32.21 28.42 -41.35
C GLU A 5 33.21 27.30 -41.63
N LEU A 6 32.77 26.30 -42.39
CA LEU A 6 33.57 25.12 -42.71
C LEU A 6 33.67 24.97 -44.23
N TYR A 7 34.90 24.89 -44.73
CA TYR A 7 35.20 24.60 -46.14
C TYR A 7 35.64 23.14 -46.24
N LEU A 8 34.74 22.29 -46.73
CA LEU A 8 34.95 20.85 -46.85
C LEU A 8 34.92 20.42 -48.32
N ILE A 9 35.80 19.48 -48.69
CA ILE A 9 35.79 18.86 -50.01
C ILE A 9 34.52 18.02 -50.23
N TYR A 10 34.16 17.77 -51.50
CA TYR A 10 33.04 16.88 -51.83
C TYR A 10 33.28 15.48 -51.29
N GLY A 11 32.23 14.86 -50.74
CA GLY A 11 32.30 13.52 -50.15
C GLY A 11 31.55 13.39 -48.82
N GLN A 12 31.84 12.30 -48.10
CA GLN A 12 31.28 12.03 -46.77
C GLN A 12 32.29 12.41 -45.68
N HIS A 13 31.81 13.16 -44.69
CA HIS A 13 32.60 13.62 -43.56
C HIS A 13 31.90 13.26 -42.25
N VAL A 14 32.68 13.08 -41.18
CA VAL A 14 32.16 12.91 -39.83
C VAL A 14 32.50 14.17 -39.03
N LEU A 15 31.46 14.93 -38.67
CA LEU A 15 31.60 16.07 -37.78
C LEU A 15 31.45 15.60 -36.34
N LYS A 16 32.51 15.73 -35.55
CA LYS A 16 32.49 15.53 -34.10
C LYS A 16 32.53 16.89 -33.41
N LEU A 17 31.50 17.20 -32.62
CA LEU A 17 31.43 18.41 -31.81
C LEU A 17 31.60 18.04 -30.34
N GLN A 18 32.53 18.72 -29.68
CA GLN A 18 32.80 18.57 -28.27
C GLN A 18 32.69 19.94 -27.60
N LEU A 19 31.90 20.01 -26.54
CA LEU A 19 31.75 21.20 -25.71
C LEU A 19 31.77 20.77 -24.25
N LYS A 20 32.53 21.48 -23.42
CA LYS A 20 32.65 21.19 -21.99
C LYS A 20 31.26 21.12 -21.35
N ASN A 21 31.01 20.08 -20.54
CA ASN A 21 29.74 19.78 -19.86
C ASN A 21 28.56 19.37 -20.77
N TYR A 22 28.78 19.19 -22.07
CA TYR A 22 27.79 18.64 -23.02
C TYR A 22 28.22 17.25 -23.50
N LYS A 23 27.25 16.46 -23.96
CA LYS A 23 27.52 15.17 -24.60
C LYS A 23 28.12 15.41 -25.98
N ASP A 24 29.13 14.61 -26.34
CA ASP A 24 29.70 14.61 -27.68
C ASP A 24 28.62 14.38 -28.73
N SER A 25 28.60 15.21 -29.78
CA SER A 25 27.69 15.04 -30.90
C SER A 25 28.47 14.63 -32.13
N THR A 26 28.08 13.50 -32.72
CA THR A 26 28.67 13.00 -33.97
C THR A 26 27.61 13.02 -35.06
N GLN A 27 27.92 13.64 -36.19
CA GLN A 27 27.03 13.70 -37.34
C GLN A 27 27.76 13.38 -38.62
N ARG A 28 27.13 12.58 -39.49
CA ARG A 28 27.60 12.38 -40.86
C ARG A 28 27.13 13.55 -41.72
N LEU A 29 28.05 14.13 -42.48
CA LEU A 29 27.80 15.20 -43.44
C LEU A 29 28.09 14.67 -44.84
N LYS A 30 27.18 14.92 -45.79
CA LYS A 30 27.41 14.64 -47.21
C LYS A 30 27.51 15.97 -47.94
N ILE A 31 28.68 16.25 -48.51
CA ILE A 31 28.95 17.47 -49.27
C ILE A 31 28.92 17.09 -50.75
N ASN A 32 27.86 17.51 -51.45
CA ASN A 32 27.62 17.14 -52.86
C ASN A 32 27.48 18.33 -53.81
N ARG A 33 27.48 19.57 -53.29
CA ARG A 33 27.41 20.80 -54.08
C ARG A 33 28.05 21.97 -53.35
N LYS A 34 28.49 22.99 -54.09
CA LYS A 34 29.02 24.23 -53.53
C LYS A 34 27.92 24.95 -52.71
N ASN A 35 28.29 25.55 -51.58
CA ASN A 35 27.41 26.32 -50.70
C ASN A 35 26.18 25.53 -50.18
N LEU A 36 26.43 24.43 -49.45
CA LEU A 36 25.38 23.52 -48.97
C LEU A 36 24.35 24.16 -48.01
N GLY A 37 24.69 25.30 -47.40
CA GLY A 37 23.85 26.04 -46.45
C GLY A 37 24.29 25.87 -45.00
N LYS A 38 23.41 26.25 -44.07
CA LYS A 38 23.67 26.21 -42.62
C LYS A 38 23.05 24.96 -41.99
N LYS A 39 23.78 24.31 -41.08
CA LYS A 39 23.26 23.21 -40.27
C LYS A 39 23.22 23.62 -38.80
N ASN A 40 22.03 23.61 -38.20
CA ASN A 40 21.86 23.89 -36.79
C ASN A 40 21.99 22.61 -35.98
N ILE A 41 22.90 22.59 -35.01
CA ILE A 41 23.12 21.44 -34.12
C ILE A 41 22.88 21.88 -32.67
N LYS A 42 21.91 21.27 -32.01
CA LYS A 42 21.63 21.48 -30.58
C LYS A 42 22.36 20.41 -29.77
N LEU A 43 23.34 20.81 -28.97
CA LEU A 43 24.06 19.90 -28.07
C LEU A 43 23.20 19.60 -26.83
N LYS A 44 23.23 18.34 -26.37
CA LYS A 44 22.54 17.91 -25.15
C LYS A 44 23.50 18.05 -23.95
N PRO A 45 23.12 18.74 -22.87
CA PRO A 45 23.96 18.83 -21.67
C PRO A 45 24.16 17.44 -21.04
N LYS A 46 25.29 17.23 -20.38
CA LYS A 46 25.51 16.02 -19.56
C LYS A 46 24.62 16.07 -18.31
N PRO A 47 24.15 14.92 -17.80
CA PRO A 47 23.37 14.88 -16.57
C PRO A 47 24.18 15.45 -15.40
N GLY A 48 23.47 16.03 -14.44
CA GLY A 48 24.04 16.38 -13.14
C GLY A 48 24.03 15.17 -12.21
N ARG A 49 24.81 15.22 -11.13
CA ARG A 49 24.85 14.20 -10.08
C ARG A 49 24.34 14.78 -8.76
N LEU A 50 23.32 14.17 -8.18
CA LEU A 50 22.78 14.59 -6.88
C LEU A 50 23.04 13.50 -5.84
N VAL A 51 23.83 13.83 -4.83
CA VAL A 51 24.05 12.98 -3.66
C VAL A 51 22.92 13.23 -2.67
N VAL A 52 22.09 12.21 -2.45
CA VAL A 52 20.97 12.24 -1.50
C VAL A 52 21.43 11.54 -0.22
N ARG A 53 21.12 12.13 0.94
CA ARG A 53 21.32 11.53 2.26
C ARG A 53 20.01 11.48 3.03
N VAL A 54 19.75 10.36 3.68
CA VAL A 54 18.54 10.09 4.47
C VAL A 54 18.93 9.68 5.90
N PRO A 55 18.00 9.68 6.87
CA PRO A 55 18.23 9.15 8.21
C PRO A 55 18.59 7.66 8.19
N SER A 56 19.25 7.16 9.25
CA SER A 56 19.67 5.75 9.36
C SER A 56 18.51 4.77 9.37
N GLU A 57 17.35 5.22 9.82
CA GLU A 57 16.11 4.48 9.95
C GLU A 57 15.44 4.30 8.58
N ASN A 58 15.73 5.20 7.62
CA ASN A 58 15.08 5.26 6.31
C ASN A 58 15.99 4.84 5.14
N LYS A 59 16.93 3.92 5.39
CA LYS A 59 17.89 3.41 4.40
C LYS A 59 17.25 2.79 3.14
N ASN A 60 15.97 2.41 3.20
CA ASN A 60 15.24 1.80 2.08
C ASN A 60 14.30 2.78 1.35
N ALA A 61 14.31 4.05 1.73
CA ALA A 61 13.41 5.05 1.18
C ALA A 61 13.50 5.20 -0.34
N ASN A 62 12.41 5.64 -0.95
CA ASN A 62 12.29 5.98 -2.36
C ASN A 62 12.54 7.48 -2.56
N PHE A 63 13.29 7.81 -3.60
CA PHE A 63 13.63 9.19 -3.98
C PHE A 63 12.79 9.64 -5.16
N TYR A 64 12.23 10.84 -5.06
CA TYR A 64 11.34 11.42 -6.06
C TYR A 64 11.85 12.79 -6.51
N ILE A 65 11.67 13.07 -7.80
CA ILE A 65 11.95 14.37 -8.41
C ILE A 65 10.68 14.84 -9.11
N ASN A 66 10.18 16.02 -8.74
CA ASN A 66 8.94 16.61 -9.26
C ASN A 66 7.76 15.62 -9.19
N GLY A 67 7.68 14.83 -8.11
CA GLY A 67 6.63 13.81 -7.89
C GLY A 67 6.88 12.47 -8.59
N ILE A 68 7.91 12.34 -9.43
CA ILE A 68 8.21 11.10 -10.17
C ILE A 68 9.29 10.31 -9.43
N ARG A 69 9.05 9.01 -9.18
CA ARG A 69 10.03 8.12 -8.54
C ARG A 69 11.25 7.93 -9.45
N VAL A 70 12.43 8.25 -8.93
CA VAL A 70 13.71 8.12 -9.64
C VAL A 70 14.46 6.86 -9.22
N GLY A 71 14.31 6.43 -7.97
CA GLY A 71 14.90 5.18 -7.49
C GLY A 71 14.75 4.98 -5.99
N SER A 72 15.38 3.93 -5.46
CA SER A 72 15.44 3.64 -4.03
C SER A 72 16.86 3.83 -3.49
N MET A 73 16.95 4.20 -2.21
CA MET A 73 18.19 4.24 -1.42
C MET A 73 18.83 2.85 -1.24
N GLY A 74 18.05 1.76 -1.30
CA GLY A 74 18.55 0.38 -1.37
C GLY A 74 19.50 -0.01 -0.23
N GLY A 75 19.12 0.27 1.01
CA GLY A 75 19.92 -0.04 2.21
C GLY A 75 20.99 0.99 2.55
N SER A 76 21.18 2.04 1.73
CA SER A 76 22.23 3.03 1.91
C SER A 76 21.72 4.34 2.51
N ILE A 77 22.47 4.91 3.46
CA ILE A 77 22.20 6.25 4.04
C ILE A 77 22.49 7.37 3.03
N SER A 78 23.38 7.11 2.07
CA SER A 78 23.70 8.07 1.01
C SER A 78 23.83 7.38 -0.33
N LYS A 79 23.23 7.99 -1.37
CA LYS A 79 23.24 7.46 -2.73
C LYS A 79 23.25 8.60 -3.75
N THR A 80 23.92 8.37 -4.87
CA THR A 80 23.99 9.34 -5.97
C THR A 80 22.97 9.00 -7.04
N PHE A 81 22.25 10.01 -7.52
CA PHE A 81 21.29 9.91 -8.62
C PHE A 81 21.69 10.83 -9.77
N GLU A 82 21.55 10.36 -11.00
CA GLU A 82 21.64 11.22 -12.18
C GLU A 82 20.36 12.06 -12.30
N VAL A 83 20.53 13.37 -12.49
CA VAL A 83 19.42 14.32 -12.55
C VAL A 83 19.51 15.23 -13.76
N PRO A 84 18.37 15.73 -14.28
CA PRO A 84 18.39 16.68 -15.39
C PRO A 84 19.08 17.99 -14.96
N PRO A 85 20.02 18.51 -15.77
CA PRO A 85 20.76 19.72 -15.44
C PRO A 85 19.97 20.98 -15.80
N ASN A 86 20.39 22.13 -15.27
CA ASN A 86 19.90 23.48 -15.59
C ASN A 86 18.43 23.77 -15.32
N GLN A 87 17.72 22.91 -14.58
CA GLN A 87 16.35 23.14 -14.16
C GLN A 87 16.22 23.07 -12.64
N ARG A 88 15.21 23.77 -12.11
CA ARG A 88 14.86 23.70 -10.69
C ARG A 88 14.11 22.39 -10.44
N LEU A 89 14.68 21.54 -9.62
CA LEU A 89 14.13 20.24 -9.22
C LEU A 89 13.51 20.39 -7.83
N GLN A 90 12.26 19.93 -7.66
CA GLN A 90 11.73 19.62 -6.33
C GLN A 90 12.08 18.17 -6.02
N VAL A 91 12.70 17.94 -4.87
CA VAL A 91 13.14 16.63 -4.45
C VAL A 91 12.51 16.28 -3.11
N GLU A 92 12.08 15.03 -2.99
CA GLU A 92 11.50 14.48 -1.77
C GLU A 92 11.90 13.00 -1.64
N VAL A 93 11.87 12.51 -0.41
CA VAL A 93 12.11 11.13 -0.03
C VAL A 93 10.87 10.61 0.66
N LYS A 94 10.43 9.41 0.30
CA LYS A 94 9.32 8.71 0.95
C LYS A 94 9.73 7.31 1.34
N ASP A 95 9.47 6.93 2.57
CA ASP A 95 9.70 5.60 3.09
C ASP A 95 8.42 5.10 3.74
N ARG A 96 7.70 4.21 3.04
CA ARG A 96 6.34 3.80 3.39
C ARG A 96 5.44 5.03 3.59
N LEU A 97 5.04 5.30 4.83
CA LEU A 97 4.19 6.41 5.25
C LEU A 97 4.96 7.67 5.66
N ALA A 98 6.26 7.54 5.87
CA ALA A 98 7.11 8.64 6.24
C ALA A 98 7.56 9.40 4.98
N PHE A 99 7.47 10.72 4.99
CA PHE A 99 7.87 11.57 3.87
C PHE A 99 8.68 12.76 4.33
N SER A 100 9.63 13.18 3.52
CA SER A 100 10.39 14.40 3.79
C SER A 100 9.61 15.64 3.33
N GLY A 101 9.87 16.79 3.96
CA GLY A 101 9.54 18.07 3.33
C GLY A 101 10.24 18.25 1.97
N LYS A 102 9.57 18.93 1.03
CA LYS A 102 10.11 19.16 -0.32
C LYS A 102 11.29 20.13 -0.28
N LYS A 103 12.42 19.75 -0.88
CA LYS A 103 13.58 20.64 -1.06
C LYS A 103 13.76 21.00 -2.52
N SER A 104 14.31 22.19 -2.78
CA SER A 104 14.56 22.64 -4.15
C SER A 104 16.05 22.73 -4.45
N VAL A 105 16.46 22.13 -5.56
CA VAL A 105 17.87 22.06 -5.99
C VAL A 105 17.97 22.39 -7.48
N ARG A 106 19.07 23.03 -7.87
CA ARG A 106 19.45 23.24 -9.28
C ARG A 106 20.88 22.74 -9.46
N ILE A 107 21.09 21.86 -10.43
CA ILE A 107 22.42 21.29 -10.72
C ILE A 107 22.86 21.73 -12.12
N GLU A 108 24.11 22.17 -12.23
CA GLU A 108 24.72 22.50 -13.52
C GLU A 108 25.05 21.23 -14.33
N PRO A 109 25.20 21.33 -15.67
CA PRO A 109 25.61 20.21 -16.50
C PRO A 109 26.95 19.64 -16.05
N ASP A 110 27.06 18.31 -15.93
CA ASP A 110 28.24 17.59 -15.38
C ASP A 110 28.59 17.95 -13.91
N GLY A 111 27.79 18.83 -13.29
CA GLY A 111 27.96 19.30 -11.93
C GLY A 111 27.51 18.28 -10.90
N SER A 112 27.84 18.55 -9.64
CA SER A 112 27.40 17.75 -8.50
C SER A 112 26.76 18.62 -7.43
N GLY A 113 25.74 18.09 -6.75
CA GLY A 113 25.13 18.72 -5.59
C GLY A 113 24.79 17.71 -4.52
N ARG A 114 24.43 18.21 -3.34
CA ARG A 114 24.08 17.39 -2.18
C ARG A 114 22.78 17.87 -1.57
N VAL A 115 21.93 16.92 -1.20
CA VAL A 115 20.73 17.16 -0.38
C VAL A 115 20.71 16.15 0.76
N SER A 116 20.48 16.63 1.98
CA SER A 116 20.32 15.77 3.15
C SER A 116 18.95 16.00 3.76
N PHE A 117 18.30 14.93 4.20
CA PHE A 117 17.05 14.96 4.94
C PHE A 117 17.36 14.46 6.35
N ASP A 118 17.11 15.30 7.35
CA ASP A 118 17.48 15.02 8.74
C ASP A 118 16.45 14.13 9.42
N TRP A 119 15.20 14.18 8.96
CA TRP A 119 14.08 13.36 9.44
C TRP A 119 12.99 13.27 8.36
N LEU A 120 12.14 12.25 8.45
CA LEU A 120 10.92 12.12 7.67
C LEU A 120 9.72 12.29 8.60
N GLN A 121 8.71 13.02 8.14
CA GLN A 121 7.41 13.18 8.80
C GLN A 121 6.57 11.95 8.50
N THR A 122 6.07 11.27 9.52
CA THR A 122 4.87 10.46 9.36
C THR A 122 3.68 11.39 9.29
N GLN A 123 2.67 11.04 8.49
CA GLN A 123 1.40 11.77 8.48
C GLN A 123 0.73 11.77 9.86
N ASP A 124 1.14 10.83 10.72
CA ASP A 124 0.69 10.66 12.10
C ASP A 124 1.53 11.52 13.04
N SER A 125 0.94 12.58 13.60
CA SER A 125 1.41 13.20 14.84
C SER A 125 1.11 12.25 16.01
N ASP A 126 1.90 12.30 17.08
CA ASP A 126 1.56 11.62 18.34
C ASP A 126 0.10 11.89 18.70
N GLY A 127 -0.66 10.83 18.98
CA GLY A 127 -2.09 10.96 19.22
C GLY A 127 -2.92 9.75 18.83
N PHE A 128 -4.23 9.93 18.97
CA PHE A 128 -5.25 8.92 18.73
C PHE A 128 -6.11 9.33 17.53
N ARG A 129 -6.25 8.43 16.55
CA ARG A 129 -7.17 8.58 15.42
C ARG A 129 -8.23 7.51 15.49
N PHE A 130 -9.45 7.85 15.10
CA PHE A 130 -10.54 6.88 14.99
C PHE A 130 -11.04 6.81 13.55
N GLY A 131 -11.52 5.63 13.17
CA GLY A 131 -12.10 5.35 11.87
C GLY A 131 -13.27 4.38 11.97
N LEU A 132 -14.12 4.41 10.95
CA LEU A 132 -15.20 3.44 10.77
C LEU A 132 -14.94 2.68 9.47
N ALA A 133 -15.25 1.40 9.46
CA ALA A 133 -15.27 0.62 8.24
C ALA A 133 -16.49 -0.30 8.19
N TYR A 134 -16.79 -0.74 6.98
CA TYR A 134 -17.77 -1.79 6.71
C TYR A 134 -17.02 -3.10 6.48
N GLU A 135 -17.46 -4.17 7.14
CA GLU A 135 -16.82 -5.48 7.08
C GLU A 135 -17.82 -6.54 6.63
N GLN A 136 -17.32 -7.53 5.90
CA GLN A 136 -18.03 -8.74 5.52
C GLN A 136 -17.16 -9.96 5.89
N ASP A 137 -17.75 -10.92 6.60
CA ASP A 137 -17.08 -12.13 7.10
C ASP A 137 -17.91 -13.36 6.72
N PHE A 138 -17.22 -14.43 6.33
CA PHE A 138 -17.80 -15.70 5.92
C PHE A 138 -17.13 -16.81 6.71
N PHE A 139 -17.95 -17.64 7.37
CA PHE A 139 -17.44 -18.74 8.18
C PHE A 139 -18.45 -19.87 8.33
N SER A 140 -17.97 -21.01 8.80
CA SER A 140 -18.76 -22.21 9.00
C SER A 140 -18.74 -22.63 10.46
N LEU A 141 -19.84 -23.19 10.95
CA LEU A 141 -19.96 -23.84 12.24
C LEU A 141 -20.23 -25.33 12.03
N THR A 142 -19.50 -26.15 12.79
CA THR A 142 -19.78 -27.58 12.96
C THR A 142 -20.13 -27.84 14.42
N LEU A 143 -21.36 -28.24 14.70
CA LEU A 143 -21.76 -28.73 16.02
C LEU A 143 -21.93 -30.25 15.97
N GLU A 144 -21.35 -30.96 16.92
CA GLU A 144 -21.58 -32.39 17.08
C GLU A 144 -22.65 -32.62 18.17
N GLY A 145 -23.75 -33.24 17.76
CA GLY A 145 -24.84 -33.66 18.64
C GLY A 145 -24.61 -35.04 19.26
N ALA A 146 -25.48 -35.39 20.20
CA ALA A 146 -25.47 -36.72 20.81
C ALA A 146 -25.67 -37.82 19.73
N GLY A 147 -24.78 -38.82 19.72
CA GLY A 147 -24.83 -39.92 18.75
C GLY A 147 -24.07 -39.69 17.44
N GLY A 148 -23.30 -38.60 17.32
CA GLY A 148 -22.43 -38.34 16.17
C GLY A 148 -23.09 -37.59 15.01
N THR A 149 -24.36 -37.21 15.16
CA THR A 149 -25.06 -36.33 14.22
C THR A 149 -24.42 -34.96 14.21
N LYS A 150 -24.09 -34.42 13.04
CA LYS A 150 -23.45 -33.11 12.90
C LYS A 150 -24.43 -32.07 12.39
N ILE A 151 -24.32 -30.86 12.90
CA ILE A 151 -24.96 -29.67 12.34
C ILE A 151 -23.87 -28.84 11.69
N LEU A 152 -23.86 -28.82 10.36
CA LEU A 152 -23.02 -28.01 9.53
C LEU A 152 -23.81 -26.80 9.04
N SER A 153 -23.27 -25.62 9.27
CA SER A 153 -23.88 -24.36 8.87
C SER A 153 -22.84 -23.38 8.36
N ASN A 154 -23.22 -22.59 7.36
CA ASN A 154 -22.39 -21.55 6.75
C ASN A 154 -23.04 -20.19 6.96
N TYR A 155 -22.26 -19.18 7.31
CA TYR A 155 -22.73 -17.86 7.65
C TYR A 155 -22.09 -16.81 6.75
N SER A 156 -22.88 -15.80 6.39
CA SER A 156 -22.42 -14.57 5.76
C SER A 156 -22.90 -13.42 6.62
N VAL A 157 -21.96 -12.78 7.34
CA VAL A 157 -22.26 -11.66 8.22
C VAL A 157 -21.62 -10.38 7.70
N SER A 158 -22.24 -9.25 7.97
CA SER A 158 -21.65 -7.95 7.71
C SER A 158 -22.02 -6.95 8.79
N GLY A 159 -21.29 -5.84 8.83
CA GLY A 159 -21.56 -4.81 9.81
C GLY A 159 -20.49 -3.74 9.86
N ILE A 160 -20.38 -3.11 11.03
CA ILE A 160 -19.52 -1.95 11.25
C ILE A 160 -18.35 -2.38 12.13
N SER A 161 -17.18 -1.90 11.76
CA SER A 161 -15.98 -1.94 12.58
C SER A 161 -15.57 -0.53 12.99
N VAL A 162 -15.22 -0.37 14.27
CA VAL A 162 -14.68 0.86 14.84
C VAL A 162 -13.21 0.63 15.11
N HIS A 163 -12.38 1.53 14.58
CA HIS A 163 -10.93 1.43 14.62
C HIS A 163 -10.36 2.60 15.41
N GLY A 164 -9.36 2.34 16.25
CA GLY A 164 -8.56 3.33 16.96
C GLY A 164 -7.09 3.09 16.69
N VAL A 165 -6.39 4.05 16.07
CA VAL A 165 -4.95 3.99 15.81
C VAL A 165 -4.23 4.88 16.81
N LEU A 166 -3.31 4.29 17.56
CA LEU A 166 -2.44 4.97 18.52
C LEU A 166 -1.05 5.19 17.90
N SER A 167 -0.56 6.43 18.00
CA SER A 167 0.79 6.83 17.59
C SER A 167 1.61 7.31 18.80
N PRO A 168 2.93 7.08 18.86
CA PRO A 168 3.76 6.44 17.83
C PRO A 168 3.57 4.91 17.77
N GLY A 169 3.94 4.28 16.64
CA GLY A 169 3.91 2.82 16.47
C GLY A 169 2.69 2.25 15.72
N ARG A 170 1.65 3.06 15.48
CA ARG A 170 0.43 2.67 14.74
C ARG A 170 -0.22 1.39 15.29
N HIS A 171 -0.36 1.33 16.60
CA HIS A 171 -1.10 0.25 17.24
C HIS A 171 -2.59 0.41 16.92
N LEU A 172 -3.21 -0.59 16.31
CA LEU A 172 -4.62 -0.55 15.93
C LEU A 172 -5.44 -1.38 16.91
N LEU A 173 -6.41 -0.74 17.56
CA LEU A 173 -7.47 -1.40 18.31
C LEU A 173 -8.74 -1.39 17.46
N SER A 174 -9.40 -2.54 17.30
CA SER A 174 -10.62 -2.65 16.50
C SER A 174 -11.73 -3.35 17.28
N PHE A 175 -12.94 -2.79 17.19
CA PHE A 175 -14.18 -3.39 17.67
C PHE A 175 -15.08 -3.68 16.48
N LYS A 176 -15.50 -4.93 16.30
CA LYS A 176 -16.33 -5.35 15.15
C LYS A 176 -17.67 -5.84 15.65
N PHE A 177 -18.73 -5.38 14.99
CA PHE A 177 -20.11 -5.75 15.28
C PHE A 177 -20.77 -6.20 13.98
N LEU A 178 -20.88 -7.51 13.79
CA LEU A 178 -21.36 -8.10 12.53
C LEU A 178 -22.63 -8.91 12.80
N ASN A 179 -23.56 -8.89 11.84
CA ASN A 179 -24.77 -9.69 11.90
C ASN A 179 -25.07 -10.25 10.51
N GLY A 180 -25.72 -11.41 10.46
CA GLY A 180 -26.14 -11.97 9.19
C GLY A 180 -26.90 -13.28 9.34
N SER A 181 -27.30 -13.82 8.21
CA SER A 181 -27.96 -15.11 8.12
C SER A 181 -26.96 -16.21 7.79
N GLY A 182 -27.38 -17.45 8.04
CA GLY A 182 -26.67 -18.63 7.61
C GLY A 182 -27.59 -19.64 6.94
N THR A 183 -26.97 -20.64 6.33
CA THR A 183 -27.62 -21.79 5.74
C THR A 183 -27.14 -23.05 6.45
N ILE A 184 -28.08 -23.92 6.80
CA ILE A 184 -27.78 -25.20 7.44
C ILE A 184 -27.70 -26.23 6.32
N THR A 185 -26.51 -26.79 6.11
CA THR A 185 -26.25 -27.74 5.03
C THR A 185 -26.48 -29.18 5.47
N GLU A 186 -26.24 -29.46 6.75
CA GLU A 186 -26.48 -30.77 7.35
C GLU A 186 -26.91 -30.56 8.80
N PRO A 187 -27.98 -31.21 9.30
CA PRO A 187 -29.06 -31.77 8.50
C PRO A 187 -29.79 -30.68 7.69
N SER A 188 -30.29 -31.00 6.50
CA SER A 188 -31.10 -30.05 5.72
C SER A 188 -32.30 -29.58 6.55
N THR A 189 -32.65 -28.30 6.48
CA THR A 189 -33.84 -27.78 7.18
C THR A 189 -35.14 -28.28 6.53
N PRO A 190 -36.21 -28.50 7.33
CA PRO A 190 -36.25 -28.39 8.78
C PRO A 190 -35.68 -29.63 9.50
N PHE A 191 -35.15 -29.44 10.71
CA PHE A 191 -34.77 -30.53 11.61
C PHE A 191 -35.14 -30.21 13.06
N TYR A 192 -34.97 -31.18 13.95
CA TYR A 192 -35.38 -31.05 15.34
C TYR A 192 -34.18 -30.92 16.28
N LEU A 193 -34.20 -29.91 17.14
CA LEU A 193 -33.38 -29.86 18.34
C LEU A 193 -34.22 -30.30 19.54
N VAL A 194 -33.64 -31.09 20.42
CA VAL A 194 -34.30 -31.55 21.65
C VAL A 194 -33.56 -30.95 22.83
N SER A 195 -34.27 -30.19 23.66
CA SER A 195 -33.74 -29.66 24.93
C SER A 195 -34.73 -30.01 26.04
N GLY A 196 -34.30 -30.90 26.95
CA GLY A 196 -35.19 -31.49 27.96
C GLY A 196 -36.40 -32.18 27.31
N ASN A 197 -37.60 -31.76 27.70
CA ASN A 197 -38.87 -32.31 27.18
C ASN A 197 -39.43 -31.50 25.99
N GLN A 198 -38.70 -30.50 25.49
CA GLN A 198 -39.15 -29.63 24.40
C GLN A 198 -38.42 -29.95 23.10
N MET A 199 -39.18 -29.95 22.01
CA MET A 199 -38.70 -30.16 20.65
C MET A 199 -38.84 -28.85 19.87
N TYR A 200 -37.75 -28.43 19.23
CA TYR A 200 -37.68 -27.20 18.45
C TYR A 200 -37.51 -27.55 16.98
N THR A 201 -38.43 -27.09 16.14
CA THR A 201 -38.38 -27.28 14.70
C THR A 201 -37.56 -26.16 14.08
N VAL A 202 -36.28 -26.41 13.84
CA VAL A 202 -35.36 -25.44 13.27
C VAL A 202 -35.63 -25.27 11.79
N THR A 203 -35.91 -24.05 11.37
CA THR A 203 -36.18 -23.68 9.96
C THR A 203 -35.09 -22.82 9.35
N GLY A 204 -34.26 -22.18 10.18
CA GLY A 204 -33.21 -21.27 9.72
C GLY A 204 -32.14 -21.03 10.77
N THR A 205 -31.11 -20.27 10.40
CA THR A 205 -30.09 -19.83 11.33
C THR A 205 -29.54 -18.44 10.99
N SER A 206 -29.13 -17.72 12.01
CA SER A 206 -28.45 -16.43 11.91
C SER A 206 -27.29 -16.36 12.89
N ALA A 207 -26.37 -15.43 12.67
CA ALA A 207 -25.22 -15.21 13.53
C ALA A 207 -25.02 -13.73 13.86
N SER A 208 -24.64 -13.47 15.11
CA SER A 208 -24.17 -12.18 15.59
C SER A 208 -22.75 -12.33 16.10
N VAL A 209 -21.85 -11.47 15.64
CA VAL A 209 -20.42 -11.52 15.99
C VAL A 209 -20.05 -10.22 16.69
N PHE A 210 -19.39 -10.37 17.83
CA PHE A 210 -18.64 -9.30 18.47
C PHE A 210 -17.16 -9.69 18.53
N ARG A 211 -16.28 -8.78 18.09
CA ARG A 211 -14.83 -9.02 18.09
C ARG A 211 -14.05 -7.83 18.62
N ILE A 212 -13.03 -8.09 19.42
CA ILE A 212 -12.03 -7.11 19.84
C ILE A 212 -10.68 -7.57 19.33
N LEU A 213 -9.96 -6.70 18.62
CA LEU A 213 -8.67 -7.00 18.01
C LEU A 213 -7.64 -5.94 18.31
N TYR A 214 -6.41 -6.38 18.51
CA TYR A 214 -5.23 -5.54 18.63
C TYR A 214 -4.20 -5.93 17.57
N SER A 215 -3.83 -4.97 16.73
CA SER A 215 -2.71 -5.09 15.80
C SER A 215 -1.53 -4.27 16.32
N PRO A 216 -0.39 -4.89 16.64
CA PRO A 216 0.75 -4.17 17.22
C PRO A 216 1.41 -3.21 16.22
N GLU A 217 1.43 -3.55 14.93
CA GLU A 217 2.04 -2.72 13.88
C GLU A 217 1.09 -2.67 12.68
N TRP A 218 0.16 -1.72 12.67
CA TRP A 218 -0.72 -1.56 11.52
C TRP A 218 -0.07 -0.66 10.47
N GLU A 219 0.28 -1.24 9.33
CA GLU A 219 0.78 -0.55 8.14
C GLU A 219 0.11 -1.11 6.88
N PRO A 220 -0.01 -0.30 5.80
CA PRO A 220 -0.37 -0.81 4.49
C PRO A 220 0.52 -1.99 4.09
N GLY A 221 -0.08 -3.06 3.57
CA GLY A 221 0.58 -4.33 3.31
C GLY A 221 0.22 -5.41 4.33
N TRP A 222 1.12 -6.37 4.53
CA TRP A 222 0.90 -7.50 5.43
C TRP A 222 0.81 -7.04 6.89
N ASN A 223 -0.26 -7.42 7.55
CA ASN A 223 -0.47 -7.14 8.97
C ASN A 223 -1.16 -8.33 9.66
N TYR A 224 -1.09 -8.34 10.98
CA TYR A 224 -1.75 -9.32 11.81
C TYR A 224 -2.39 -8.66 13.03
N ALA A 225 -3.40 -9.33 13.57
CA ALA A 225 -4.09 -8.92 14.78
C ALA A 225 -4.32 -10.12 15.68
N LEU A 226 -4.30 -9.88 16.98
CA LEU A 226 -4.68 -10.87 18.00
C LEU A 226 -5.90 -10.34 18.72
N GLY A 227 -6.78 -11.24 19.16
CA GLY A 227 -7.99 -10.80 19.80
C GLY A 227 -8.84 -11.88 20.38
N TRP A 228 -10.06 -11.48 20.69
CA TRP A 228 -11.11 -12.32 21.24
C TRP A 228 -12.40 -12.07 20.48
N GLU A 229 -13.16 -13.13 20.24
CA GLU A 229 -14.48 -13.05 19.65
C GLU A 229 -15.52 -13.80 20.47
N SER A 230 -16.76 -13.33 20.34
CA SER A 230 -17.95 -14.06 20.74
C SER A 230 -18.94 -14.07 19.58
N ILE A 231 -19.33 -15.27 19.19
CA ILE A 231 -20.29 -15.53 18.12
C ILE A 231 -21.52 -16.16 18.75
N LEU A 232 -22.66 -15.49 18.57
CA LEU A 232 -23.97 -16.00 18.91
C LEU A 232 -24.58 -16.61 17.66
N PHE A 233 -24.76 -17.92 17.67
CA PHE A 233 -25.45 -18.68 16.65
C PHE A 233 -26.90 -18.86 17.08
N ASN A 234 -27.83 -18.30 16.30
CA ASN A 234 -29.25 -18.37 16.55
C ASN A 234 -29.86 -19.41 15.60
N PHE A 235 -30.48 -20.44 16.16
CA PHE A 235 -31.29 -21.41 15.43
C PHE A 235 -32.76 -20.98 15.53
N GLU A 236 -33.33 -20.58 14.41
CA GLU A 236 -34.69 -20.06 14.33
C GLU A 236 -35.66 -21.23 14.32
N ALA A 237 -36.53 -21.28 15.32
CA ALA A 237 -37.55 -22.32 15.46
C ALA A 237 -38.89 -21.71 15.83
N SER A 238 -39.99 -22.36 15.43
CA SER A 238 -41.35 -21.88 15.69
C SER A 238 -41.70 -21.79 17.18
N GLN A 239 -41.04 -22.60 18.01
CA GLN A 239 -41.20 -22.64 19.46
C GLN A 239 -40.30 -21.64 20.21
N GLY A 240 -39.47 -20.88 19.48
CA GLY A 240 -38.53 -19.90 20.04
C GLY A 240 -37.08 -20.17 19.61
N THR A 241 -36.34 -19.09 19.39
CA THR A 241 -34.93 -19.13 18.95
C THR A 241 -34.05 -19.82 19.99
N GLN A 242 -33.28 -20.81 19.55
CA GLN A 242 -32.25 -21.45 20.35
C GLN A 242 -30.90 -20.81 20.06
N THR A 243 -30.25 -20.25 21.08
CA THR A 243 -28.96 -19.57 20.92
C THR A 243 -27.83 -20.43 21.46
N HIS A 244 -26.81 -20.62 20.64
CA HIS A 244 -25.54 -21.22 21.01
C HIS A 244 -24.44 -20.17 20.95
N VAL A 245 -23.60 -20.09 21.98
CA VAL A 245 -22.54 -19.07 22.07
C VAL A 245 -21.19 -19.76 22.01
N VAL A 246 -20.33 -19.31 21.10
CA VAL A 246 -18.93 -19.71 21.02
C VAL A 246 -18.08 -18.48 21.30
N SER A 247 -17.15 -18.59 22.25
CA SER A 247 -16.19 -17.53 22.54
C SER A 247 -14.78 -18.09 22.51
N SER A 248 -13.88 -17.40 21.82
CA SER A 248 -12.54 -17.90 21.54
C SER A 248 -11.54 -16.77 21.41
N PHE A 249 -10.28 -17.11 21.69
CA PHE A 249 -9.16 -16.30 21.21
C PHE A 249 -8.97 -16.54 19.72
N LEU A 250 -8.52 -15.51 19.03
CA LEU A 250 -8.34 -15.60 17.59
C LEU A 250 -7.10 -14.81 17.15
N THR A 251 -6.59 -15.21 16.00
CA THR A 251 -5.58 -14.47 15.24
C THR A 251 -6.13 -14.15 13.85
N GLU A 252 -5.87 -12.94 13.39
CA GLU A 252 -6.13 -12.52 12.01
C GLU A 252 -4.81 -12.22 11.31
N GLY A 253 -4.67 -12.66 10.07
CA GLY A 253 -3.59 -12.26 9.17
C GLY A 253 -4.19 -11.72 7.89
N GLY A 254 -3.70 -10.59 7.40
CA GLY A 254 -4.29 -9.95 6.23
C GLY A 254 -3.35 -9.03 5.48
N TYR A 255 -3.87 -8.48 4.38
CA TYR A 255 -3.18 -7.52 3.54
C TYR A 255 -4.04 -6.26 3.37
N ASP A 256 -3.44 -5.10 3.61
CA ASP A 256 -4.02 -3.78 3.35
C ASP A 256 -3.54 -3.25 1.98
N PHE A 257 -4.50 -2.96 1.10
CA PHE A 257 -4.33 -2.55 -0.28
C PHE A 257 -4.21 -1.02 -0.47
N SER A 258 -4.29 -0.22 0.60
CA SER A 258 -4.22 1.26 0.54
C SER A 258 -2.96 1.75 -0.18
N SER A 259 -1.83 1.05 -0.03
CA SER A 259 -0.57 1.35 -0.70
C SER A 259 -0.60 1.26 -2.23
N PHE A 260 -1.61 0.61 -2.82
CA PHE A 260 -1.77 0.55 -4.28
C PHE A 260 -2.41 1.82 -4.87
N SER A 261 -2.90 2.74 -4.03
CA SER A 261 -3.51 4.00 -4.47
C SER A 261 -3.06 5.18 -3.61
N ASP A 262 -2.29 6.08 -4.21
CA ASP A 262 -1.92 7.36 -3.61
C ASP A 262 -3.15 8.16 -3.16
N TRP A 263 -4.29 8.03 -3.87
CA TRP A 263 -5.54 8.68 -3.49
C TRP A 263 -6.10 8.12 -2.19
N MET A 264 -6.09 6.79 -1.99
CA MET A 264 -6.55 6.18 -0.72
C MET A 264 -5.66 6.64 0.44
N MET A 265 -4.34 6.57 0.23
CA MET A 265 -3.35 7.02 1.21
C MET A 265 -3.55 8.48 1.64
N GLN A 266 -3.79 9.38 0.68
CA GLN A 266 -3.98 10.81 0.95
C GLN A 266 -5.30 11.10 1.66
N ASN A 267 -6.33 10.27 1.45
CA ASN A 267 -7.66 10.45 2.05
C ASN A 267 -7.88 9.58 3.31
N SER A 268 -6.83 8.96 3.85
CA SER A 268 -6.92 8.07 5.03
C SER A 268 -7.92 6.91 4.85
N LEU A 269 -7.99 6.37 3.63
CA LEU A 269 -8.83 5.22 3.30
C LEU A 269 -7.99 3.95 3.27
N SER A 270 -8.59 2.85 3.72
CA SER A 270 -8.01 1.52 3.68
C SER A 270 -9.00 0.52 3.08
N LEU A 271 -8.46 -0.48 2.40
CA LEU A 271 -9.18 -1.65 1.93
C LEU A 271 -8.35 -2.86 2.34
N GLU A 272 -8.95 -3.81 3.03
CA GLU A 272 -8.24 -4.95 3.59
C GLU A 272 -8.91 -6.27 3.23
N THR A 273 -8.12 -7.33 3.19
CA THR A 273 -8.59 -8.71 3.18
C THR A 273 -7.89 -9.47 4.29
N ARG A 274 -8.65 -10.23 5.08
CA ARG A 274 -8.16 -10.92 6.27
C ARG A 274 -8.59 -12.39 6.28
N LEU A 275 -7.70 -13.24 6.78
CA LEU A 275 -7.98 -14.61 7.16
C LEU A 275 -7.95 -14.69 8.68
N ARG A 276 -8.93 -15.39 9.25
CA ARG A 276 -9.10 -15.57 10.69
C ARG A 276 -8.91 -17.04 11.05
N TYR A 277 -8.26 -17.26 12.17
CA TYR A 277 -8.23 -18.55 12.85
C TYR A 277 -8.65 -18.36 14.32
N SER A 278 -9.63 -19.12 14.76
CA SER A 278 -10.21 -19.07 16.10
C SER A 278 -9.92 -20.38 16.83
N LEU A 279 -9.48 -20.27 18.09
CA LEU A 279 -9.05 -21.39 18.95
C LEU A 279 -10.20 -22.04 19.71
#